data_AF-A0A961K7U3-F1
#
_entry.id   AF-A0A961K7U3-F1
#
_cell.length_a   1.000
_cell.length_b   1.000
_cell.length_c   1.000
_cell.angle_alpha   90.00
_cell.angle_beta   90.00
_cell.angle_gamma   90.00
#
_symmetry.space_group_name_H-M   'P 1'
#
loop_
_entity.id
_entity.type
_entity.pdbx_description
1 polymer ?
#
loop_
_entity_poly.entity_id
_entity_poly.type
_entity_poly.pdbx_seq_one_letter_code
_entity_poly.pdbx_strand_id
1 'polypeptide(L)'
;MTGAELRALRKQRGLSRRSLARLAGVHPDTVRYWERKAFVDLRGWAPDKLLKAMDLSELSFRNVYPGPRFEGGIFRTSTRAWDGVLGLTEKYSVTMRGAKTCGALTRKGTPCRAKPLPGKARCKFHGGLSTGARTPEGIERIREAQRRRWAKWRADNP
;
A
#
# COMPACT_ATOMS: atom_id res chain seq x y z
N MET A 1 -17.74 15.50 2.33
CA MET A 1 -18.73 16.04 3.27
C MET A 1 -18.25 15.90 4.70
N THR A 2 -18.65 16.83 5.57
CA THR A 2 -18.36 16.76 7.01
C THR A 2 -19.43 15.94 7.76
N GLY A 3 -19.14 15.51 8.99
CA GLY A 3 -20.15 14.84 9.83
C GLY A 3 -21.32 15.76 10.20
N ALA A 4 -21.06 17.06 10.30
CA ALA A 4 -22.08 18.08 10.53
C ALA A 4 -23.05 18.21 9.33
N GLU A 5 -22.54 18.18 8.10
CA GLU A 5 -23.36 18.13 6.88
C GLU A 5 -24.22 16.87 6.83
N LEU A 6 -23.66 15.70 7.16
CA LEU A 6 -24.43 14.45 7.23
C LEU A 6 -25.58 14.54 8.26
N ARG A 7 -25.32 15.17 9.41
CA ARG A 7 -26.35 15.43 10.44
C ARG A 7 -27.43 16.37 9.94
N ALA A 8 -27.06 17.41 9.19
CA ALA A 8 -28.00 18.37 8.61
C ALA A 8 -28.91 17.68 7.57
N LEU A 9 -28.34 16.88 6.67
CA LEU A 9 -29.08 16.11 5.66
C LEU A 9 -30.09 15.14 6.27
N ARG A 10 -29.71 14.46 7.37
CA ARG A 10 -30.62 13.59 8.12
C ARG A 10 -31.78 14.39 8.73
N LYS A 11 -31.49 15.54 9.35
CA LYS A 11 -32.50 16.40 9.98
C LYS A 11 -33.46 17.01 8.95
N GLN A 12 -32.96 17.42 7.79
CA GLN A 12 -33.76 17.96 6.69
C GLN A 12 -34.83 16.97 6.21
N ARG A 13 -34.53 15.66 6.29
CA ARG A 13 -35.47 14.58 5.96
C ARG A 13 -36.36 14.15 7.13
N GLY A 14 -36.34 14.88 8.24
CA GLY A 14 -37.14 14.56 9.44
C GLY A 14 -36.72 13.26 10.14
N LEU A 15 -35.57 12.68 9.81
CA LEU A 15 -35.15 11.38 10.37
C LEU A 15 -34.46 11.56 11.72
N SER A 16 -34.87 10.77 12.71
CA SER A 16 -34.08 10.56 13.94
C SER A 16 -32.86 9.67 13.65
N ARG A 17 -31.87 9.66 14.55
CA ARG A 17 -30.72 8.74 14.41
C ARG A 17 -31.14 7.28 14.39
N ARG A 18 -32.11 6.91 15.23
CA ARG A 18 -32.63 5.54 15.32
C ARG A 18 -33.41 5.15 14.06
N SER A 19 -34.19 6.06 13.49
CA SER A 19 -34.94 5.78 12.25
C SER A 19 -33.99 5.65 11.06
N LEU A 20 -32.99 6.52 10.90
CA LEU A 20 -31.98 6.35 9.86
C LEU A 20 -31.20 5.04 10.02
N ALA A 21 -30.79 4.71 11.26
CA ALA A 21 -30.08 3.48 11.55
C ALA A 21 -30.89 2.23 11.17
N ARG A 22 -32.20 2.23 11.48
CA ARG A 22 -33.13 1.19 11.07
C ARG A 22 -33.25 1.07 9.55
N LEU A 23 -33.41 2.19 8.84
CA LEU A 23 -33.49 2.22 7.37
C LEU A 23 -32.20 1.72 6.71
N ALA A 24 -31.04 2.05 7.26
CA ALA A 24 -29.74 1.66 6.73
C ALA A 24 -29.28 0.25 7.17
N GLY A 25 -29.98 -0.40 8.11
CA GLY A 25 -29.59 -1.68 8.67
C GLY A 25 -28.31 -1.62 9.52
N VAL A 26 -28.08 -0.52 10.24
CA VAL A 26 -26.89 -0.30 11.10
C VAL A 26 -27.29 0.05 12.53
N HIS A 27 -26.36 -0.03 13.48
CA HIS A 27 -26.61 0.40 14.85
C HIS A 27 -26.71 1.94 14.96
N PRO A 28 -27.58 2.52 15.80
CA PRO A 28 -27.69 3.98 15.97
C PRO A 28 -26.39 4.69 16.35
N ASP A 29 -25.48 4.01 17.04
CA ASP A 29 -24.16 4.57 17.37
C ASP A 29 -23.25 4.73 16.15
N THR A 30 -23.45 3.93 15.09
CA THR A 30 -22.76 4.13 13.82
C THR A 30 -23.12 5.49 13.23
N VAL A 31 -24.40 5.88 13.27
CA VAL A 31 -24.85 7.21 12.84
C VAL A 31 -24.22 8.29 13.72
N ARG A 32 -24.25 8.13 15.05
CA ARG A 32 -23.64 9.07 16.00
C ARG A 32 -22.14 9.25 15.77
N TYR A 33 -21.43 8.16 15.49
CA TYR A 33 -19.99 8.16 15.23
C TYR A 33 -19.65 8.99 13.99
N TRP A 34 -20.32 8.73 12.87
CA TRP A 34 -20.06 9.44 11.62
C TRP A 34 -20.49 10.91 11.65
N GLU A 35 -21.57 11.25 12.36
CA GLU A 35 -21.98 12.65 12.56
C GLU A 35 -20.97 13.49 13.35
N ARG A 36 -20.11 12.85 14.18
CA ARG A 36 -19.09 13.54 14.99
C ARG A 36 -17.75 13.70 14.28
N LYS A 37 -17.56 13.08 13.12
CA LYS A 37 -16.29 13.15 12.39
C LYS A 37 -16.15 14.50 11.69
N ALA A 38 -14.95 15.07 11.76
CA ALA A 38 -14.61 16.25 10.97
C ALA A 38 -14.78 15.97 9.46
N PHE A 39 -14.43 14.77 9.01
CA PHE A 39 -14.58 14.32 7.64
C PHE A 39 -15.22 12.93 7.58
N VAL A 40 -16.22 12.75 6.71
CA VAL A 40 -16.87 11.45 6.47
C VAL A 40 -16.27 10.83 5.21
N ASP A 41 -15.70 9.63 5.34
CA ASP A 41 -15.19 8.88 4.19
C ASP A 41 -16.34 8.29 3.37
N LEU A 42 -16.64 8.93 2.25
CA LEU A 42 -17.72 8.55 1.33
C LEU A 42 -17.49 7.23 0.58
N ARG A 43 -16.30 6.64 0.71
CA ARG A 43 -15.99 5.30 0.20
C ARG A 43 -16.26 4.21 1.25
N GLY A 44 -16.41 4.61 2.51
CA GLY A 44 -16.67 3.74 3.65
C GLY A 44 -18.01 3.01 3.53
N TRP A 45 -18.10 1.84 4.17
CA TRP A 45 -19.32 1.00 4.12
C TRP A 45 -20.50 1.66 4.82
N ALA A 46 -20.25 2.22 6.00
CA ALA A 46 -21.30 2.84 6.79
C ALA A 46 -21.83 4.14 6.16
N PRO A 47 -20.98 5.10 5.71
CA PRO A 47 -21.48 6.29 5.01
C PRO A 47 -22.29 5.96 3.75
N ASP A 48 -21.88 4.98 2.94
CA ASP A 48 -22.65 4.52 1.78
C ASP A 48 -24.06 4.04 2.16
N LYS A 49 -24.17 3.19 3.20
CA LYS A 49 -25.46 2.69 3.67
C LYS A 49 -26.36 3.80 4.19
N LEU A 50 -25.79 4.76 4.93
CA LEU A 50 -26.53 5.91 5.44
C LEU A 50 -27.03 6.83 4.32
N LEU A 51 -26.21 7.07 3.30
CA LEU A 51 -26.57 7.91 2.16
C LEU A 51 -27.64 7.24 1.29
N LYS A 52 -27.52 5.94 1.01
CA LYS A 52 -28.56 5.17 0.30
C LYS A 52 -29.89 5.17 1.04
N ALA A 53 -29.87 5.02 2.37
CA ALA A 53 -31.08 5.09 3.20
C ALA A 53 -31.73 6.49 3.23
N MET A 54 -31.01 7.53 2.82
CA MET A 54 -31.52 8.90 2.68
C MET A 54 -31.80 9.29 1.22
N ASP A 55 -31.74 8.33 0.29
CA ASP A 55 -31.87 8.59 -1.15
C ASP A 55 -30.83 9.60 -1.67
N LEU A 56 -29.59 9.45 -1.18
CA LEU A 56 -28.42 10.25 -1.52
C LEU A 56 -27.30 9.36 -2.04
N SER A 57 -27.65 8.29 -2.78
CA SER A 57 -26.68 7.37 -3.39
C SER A 57 -25.66 8.10 -4.26
N GLU A 58 -26.05 9.21 -4.89
CA GLU A 58 -25.19 10.07 -5.72
C GLU A 58 -24.00 10.68 -4.95
N LEU A 59 -24.11 10.82 -3.62
CA LEU A 59 -23.01 11.31 -2.78
C LEU A 59 -22.06 10.20 -2.34
N SER A 60 -22.38 8.93 -2.61
CA SER A 60 -21.53 7.79 -2.25
C SER A 60 -20.49 7.54 -3.32
N PHE A 61 -19.23 7.43 -2.90
CA PHE A 61 -18.12 7.00 -3.76
C PHE A 61 -17.73 5.55 -3.48
N ARG A 62 -18.58 4.77 -2.81
CA ARG A 62 -18.32 3.35 -2.58
C ARG A 62 -18.30 2.62 -3.92
N ASN A 63 -17.26 1.82 -4.15
CA ASN A 63 -16.94 1.18 -5.44
C ASN A 63 -16.53 2.15 -6.56
N VAL A 64 -16.51 3.46 -6.30
CA VAL A 64 -15.82 4.43 -7.16
C VAL A 64 -14.37 4.49 -6.68
N TYR A 65 -13.52 3.70 -7.33
CA TYR A 65 -12.08 3.77 -7.13
C TYR A 65 -11.55 4.84 -8.09
N PRO A 66 -11.16 6.04 -7.61
CA PRO A 66 -10.40 6.94 -8.44
C PRO A 66 -9.08 6.24 -8.76
N GLY A 67 -9.01 5.65 -9.95
CA GLY A 67 -7.74 5.21 -10.50
C GLY A 67 -6.88 6.46 -10.70
N PRO A 68 -5.56 6.38 -10.51
CA PRO A 68 -4.65 7.50 -10.77
C PRO A 68 -4.51 7.86 -12.28
N ARG A 69 -5.55 7.64 -13.09
CA ARG A 69 -5.54 7.78 -14.56
C ARG A 69 -6.73 8.56 -15.14
N PHE A 70 -7.40 9.39 -14.34
CA PHE A 70 -8.47 10.27 -14.85
C PHE A 70 -8.04 11.74 -14.88
N GLU A 71 -7.07 12.02 -15.76
CA GLU A 71 -7.13 13.20 -16.64
C GLU A 71 -7.27 12.66 -18.08
N GLY A 72 -8.50 12.65 -18.60
CA GLY A 72 -8.80 12.54 -20.04
C GLY A 72 -8.96 11.13 -20.64
N GLY A 73 -10.19 10.77 -21.07
CA GLY A 73 -10.38 9.80 -22.17
C GLY A 73 -11.61 8.87 -22.06
N ILE A 74 -12.42 8.85 -23.13
CA ILE A 74 -13.76 8.24 -23.27
C ILE A 74 -13.67 6.80 -23.84
N PHE A 75 -12.71 5.97 -23.43
CA PHE A 75 -12.59 4.59 -23.95
C PHE A 75 -12.69 3.53 -22.85
N ARG A 76 -13.71 2.67 -22.98
CA ARG A 76 -13.90 1.44 -22.21
C ARG A 76 -13.15 0.30 -22.91
N THR A 77 -11.96 -0.07 -22.44
CA THR A 77 -11.39 -1.39 -22.74
C THR A 77 -10.72 -2.00 -21.51
N SER A 78 -10.79 -3.33 -21.42
CA SER A 78 -10.52 -4.17 -20.25
C SER A 78 -9.09 -4.71 -20.18
N THR A 79 -8.13 -4.08 -20.88
CA THR A 79 -6.77 -4.62 -20.96
C THR A 79 -5.90 -4.09 -19.81
N ARG A 80 -5.65 -4.97 -18.84
CA ARG A 80 -4.75 -4.76 -17.70
C ARG A 80 -3.29 -4.66 -18.18
N ALA A 81 -2.76 -3.45 -18.34
CA ALA A 81 -1.31 -3.23 -18.41
C ALA A 81 -0.73 -3.03 -17.00
N TRP A 82 0.18 -3.93 -16.59
CA TRP A 82 1.11 -3.71 -15.48
C TRP A 82 2.09 -2.60 -15.90
N ASP A 83 2.44 -1.72 -14.96
CA ASP A 83 3.49 -0.69 -15.09
C ASP A 83 3.18 0.60 -15.89
N GLY A 84 1.95 1.14 -15.76
CA GLY A 84 1.63 2.49 -16.23
C GLY A 84 2.40 3.60 -15.51
N VAL A 85 3.61 3.92 -15.96
CA VAL A 85 4.43 5.02 -15.45
C VAL A 85 4.62 6.11 -16.52
N LEU A 86 4.09 7.30 -16.23
CA LEU A 86 4.70 8.61 -16.45
C LEU A 86 4.16 9.46 -15.27
N GLY A 87 4.88 9.74 -14.20
CA GLY A 87 6.04 10.64 -14.13
C GLY A 87 5.57 11.97 -13.51
N LEU A 88 6.15 12.35 -12.36
CA LEU A 88 6.12 13.65 -11.66
C LEU A 88 5.14 13.84 -10.48
N THR A 89 5.56 13.37 -9.29
CA THR A 89 5.48 14.22 -8.09
C THR A 89 6.84 14.23 -7.40
N GLU A 90 7.56 15.32 -7.60
CA GLU A 90 8.97 15.57 -7.23
C GLU A 90 9.20 15.76 -5.71
N LYS A 91 8.23 15.40 -4.84
CA LYS A 91 8.31 15.63 -3.38
C LYS A 91 8.16 14.40 -2.49
N TYR A 92 8.06 13.19 -3.07
CA TYR A 92 8.06 11.92 -2.34
C TYR A 92 9.04 10.93 -2.97
N SER A 93 10.33 11.27 -3.03
CA SER A 93 11.40 10.33 -3.39
C SER A 93 11.92 9.53 -2.19
N VAL A 94 11.07 9.25 -1.19
CA VAL A 94 11.46 8.43 -0.03
C VAL A 94 11.28 6.95 -0.37
N THR A 95 12.31 6.41 -1.03
CA THR A 95 12.92 5.09 -0.73
C THR A 95 12.04 3.83 -0.67
N MET A 96 10.94 3.72 -1.42
CA MET A 96 10.25 2.42 -1.61
C MET A 96 10.86 1.58 -2.75
N ARG A 97 12.16 1.31 -2.67
CA ARG A 97 12.80 0.22 -3.44
C ARG A 97 13.43 -0.81 -2.52
N GLY A 98 12.70 -1.20 -1.48
CA GLY A 98 12.93 -2.52 -0.86
C GLY A 98 12.53 -3.59 -1.88
N ALA A 99 13.43 -4.52 -2.20
CA ALA A 99 13.10 -5.65 -3.07
C ALA A 99 11.83 -6.33 -2.53
N LYS A 100 10.83 -6.60 -3.40
CA LYS A 100 9.57 -7.25 -2.96
C LYS A 100 9.84 -8.64 -2.37
N THR A 101 10.94 -9.28 -2.79
CA THR A 101 11.39 -10.61 -2.39
C THR A 101 12.91 -10.66 -2.28
N CYS A 102 13.43 -11.61 -1.51
CA CYS A 102 14.86 -11.80 -1.29
C CYS A 102 15.66 -12.14 -2.56
N GLY A 103 15.11 -12.92 -3.49
CA GLY A 103 15.74 -13.24 -4.78
C GLY A 103 16.98 -14.14 -4.74
N ALA A 104 17.52 -14.50 -3.57
CA ALA A 104 18.66 -15.41 -3.46
C ALA A 104 18.32 -16.82 -3.98
N LEU A 105 19.24 -17.47 -4.69
CA LEU A 105 19.06 -18.83 -5.17
C LEU A 105 18.96 -19.79 -3.97
N THR A 106 17.86 -20.52 -3.91
CA THR A 106 17.65 -21.58 -2.92
C THR A 106 18.38 -22.86 -3.34
N ARG A 107 18.51 -23.83 -2.43
CA ARG A 107 19.08 -25.16 -2.73
C ARG A 107 18.33 -25.89 -3.86
N LYS A 108 17.07 -25.53 -4.13
CA LYS A 108 16.26 -26.06 -5.23
C LYS A 108 16.52 -25.35 -6.58
N GLY A 109 17.49 -24.44 -6.66
CA GLY A 109 17.79 -23.65 -7.86
C GLY A 109 16.78 -22.54 -8.16
N THR A 110 15.73 -22.39 -7.35
CA THR A 110 14.70 -21.35 -7.55
C THR A 110 14.98 -20.11 -6.69
N PRO A 111 14.57 -18.90 -7.13
CA PRO A 111 14.78 -17.68 -6.36
C PRO A 111 13.91 -17.64 -5.10
N CYS A 112 14.49 -17.12 -4.01
CA CYS A 112 13.82 -17.04 -2.72
C CYS A 112 12.68 -16.00 -2.76
N ARG A 113 11.47 -16.47 -2.48
CA ARG A 113 10.23 -15.67 -2.44
C ARG A 113 9.98 -14.99 -1.08
N ALA A 114 10.80 -15.24 -0.07
CA ALA A 114 10.64 -14.64 1.25
C ALA A 114 10.84 -13.12 1.19
N LYS A 115 10.10 -12.37 2.02
CA LYS A 115 10.28 -10.93 2.15
C LYS A 115 11.68 -10.64 2.73
N PRO A 116 12.41 -9.65 2.19
CA PRO A 116 13.64 -9.21 2.81
C PRO A 116 13.35 -8.50 4.14
N LEU A 117 14.39 -8.37 4.96
CA LEU A 117 14.27 -7.56 6.18
C LEU A 117 14.14 -6.06 5.80
N PRO A 118 13.44 -5.26 6.60
CA PRO A 118 13.33 -3.81 6.37
C PRO A 118 14.71 -3.17 6.20
N GLY A 119 14.87 -2.33 5.17
CA GLY A 119 16.14 -1.66 4.86
C GLY A 119 17.24 -2.57 4.28
N LYS A 120 16.95 -3.85 4.00
CA LYS A 120 17.90 -4.81 3.43
C LYS A 120 17.38 -5.43 2.14
N ALA A 121 18.30 -5.98 1.34
CA ALA A 121 17.97 -6.65 0.08
C ALA A 121 17.58 -8.12 0.26
N ARG A 122 17.94 -8.76 1.39
CA ARG A 122 17.79 -10.22 1.60
C ARG A 122 17.01 -10.57 2.87
N CYS A 123 16.44 -11.77 2.90
CA CYS A 123 15.67 -12.28 4.04
C CYS A 123 16.59 -12.87 5.12
N LYS A 124 16.02 -13.22 6.28
CA LYS A 124 16.75 -13.79 7.41
C LYS A 124 17.61 -15.01 7.07
N PHE A 125 17.14 -15.85 6.14
CA PHE A 125 17.81 -17.10 5.75
C PHE A 125 18.95 -16.91 4.75
N HIS A 126 18.95 -15.82 3.98
CA HIS A 126 19.93 -15.60 2.91
C HIS A 126 20.83 -14.38 3.20
N GLY A 127 21.23 -14.22 4.46
CA GLY A 127 22.18 -13.19 4.88
C GLY A 127 21.57 -11.84 5.25
N GLY A 128 20.24 -11.71 5.29
CA GLY A 128 19.58 -10.49 5.77
C GLY A 128 19.95 -10.17 7.23
N LEU A 129 20.09 -11.17 8.09
CA LEU A 129 20.53 -10.96 9.48
C LEU A 129 22.03 -10.66 9.60
N SER A 130 22.83 -10.92 8.56
CA SER A 130 24.26 -10.62 8.63
C SER A 130 24.50 -9.11 8.61
N THR A 131 25.40 -8.66 9.47
CA THR A 131 25.81 -7.26 9.60
C THR A 131 27.13 -6.97 8.87
N GLY A 132 27.74 -7.98 8.25
CA GLY A 132 29.11 -7.89 7.73
C GLY A 132 30.17 -7.86 8.83
N ALA A 133 31.44 -7.89 8.43
CA ALA A 133 32.57 -7.69 9.35
C ALA A 133 32.61 -6.23 9.81
N ARG A 134 32.72 -6.02 11.12
CA ARG A 134 32.76 -4.69 11.75
C ARG A 134 34.14 -4.29 12.26
N THR A 135 35.06 -5.26 12.41
CA THR A 135 36.40 -5.01 12.92
C THR A 135 37.40 -4.83 11.77
N PRO A 136 38.46 -4.03 11.95
CA PRO A 136 39.52 -3.85 10.95
C PRO A 136 40.14 -5.18 10.50
N GLU A 137 40.43 -6.08 11.45
CA GLU A 137 41.04 -7.39 11.18
C GLU A 137 40.10 -8.27 10.36
N GLY A 138 38.79 -8.20 10.65
CA GLY A 138 37.77 -8.94 9.91
C GLY A 138 37.61 -8.44 8.48
N ILE A 139 37.69 -7.13 8.28
CA ILE A 139 37.66 -6.51 6.95
C ILE A 139 38.90 -6.91 6.15
N GLU A 140 40.10 -6.88 6.75
CA GLU A 140 41.33 -7.24 6.05
C GLU A 140 41.34 -8.72 5.66
N ARG A 141 40.86 -9.61 6.52
CA ARG A 141 40.69 -11.03 6.19
C ARG A 141 39.80 -11.24 4.96
N ILE A 142 38.69 -10.48 4.85
CA ILE A 142 37.80 -10.55 3.68
C ILE A 142 38.50 -10.02 2.43
N ARG A 143 39.25 -8.91 2.55
CA ARG A 143 40.03 -8.33 1.43
C ARG A 143 41.07 -9.29 0.91
N GLU A 144 41.84 -9.91 1.78
CA GLU A 144 42.85 -10.91 1.40
C GLU A 144 42.20 -12.11 0.71
N ALA A 145 41.10 -12.64 1.26
CA ALA A 145 40.36 -13.73 0.63
C ALA A 145 39.86 -13.37 -0.78
N GLN A 146 39.39 -12.13 -0.99
CA GLN A 146 39.03 -11.66 -2.33
C GLN A 146 40.24 -11.57 -3.26
N ARG A 147 41.37 -11.01 -2.81
CA ARG A 147 42.61 -10.93 -3.61
C ARG A 147 43.05 -12.32 -4.08
N ARG A 148 43.08 -13.30 -3.17
CA ARG A 148 43.43 -14.71 -3.47
C ARG A 148 42.48 -15.33 -4.50
N ARG A 149 41.16 -15.14 -4.32
CA ARG A 149 40.14 -15.64 -5.27
C ARG A 149 40.35 -15.09 -6.68
N TRP A 150 40.57 -13.78 -6.82
CA TRP A 150 40.76 -13.14 -8.12
C TRP A 150 42.10 -13.46 -8.78
N ALA A 151 43.16 -13.66 -8.00
CA ALA A 151 44.43 -14.15 -8.53
C ALA A 151 44.28 -15.55 -9.14
N LYS A 152 43.59 -16.46 -8.43
CA LYS A 152 43.29 -17.80 -8.93
C LYS A 152 42.45 -17.75 -10.22
N TRP A 153 41.36 -16.99 -10.23
CA TRP A 153 40.50 -16.89 -11.41
C TRP A 153 41.24 -16.36 -12.64
N ARG A 154 42.14 -15.38 -12.49
CA ARG A 154 42.98 -14.86 -13.58
C ARG A 154 43.99 -15.88 -14.10
N ALA A 155 44.55 -16.72 -13.22
CA ALA A 155 45.43 -17.81 -13.65
C ALA A 155 44.66 -18.90 -14.42
N ASP A 156 43.42 -19.18 -13.98
CA ASP A 156 42.54 -20.18 -14.61
C ASP A 156 41.88 -19.67 -15.92
N ASN A 157 41.83 -18.34 -16.16
CA ASN A 157 41.21 -17.69 -17.32
C ASN A 157 42.17 -16.62 -17.90
N PRO A 158 43.23 -17.04 -18.62
CA PRO A 158 44.24 -16.14 -19.19
C PRO A 158 43.71 -15.24 -20.31
#